data_AF-A0A927N9Y6-F1
#
_entry.id   AF-A0A927N9Y6-F1
#
_cell.length_a   1.000
_cell.length_b   1.000
_cell.length_c   1.000
_cell.angle_alpha   90.00
_cell.angle_beta   90.00
_cell.angle_gamma   90.00
#
_symmetry.space_group_name_H-M   'P 1'
#
loop_
_entity.id
_entity.type
_entity.pdbx_description
1 polymer ?
#
loop_
_entity_poly.entity_id
_entity_poly.type
_entity_poly.pdbx_seq_one_letter_code
_entity_poly.pdbx_strand_id
1 'polypeptide(L)'
;MEELMRYWSKSALSLYRYLNTMADTIDRLVLDMGKNSNSAVAPKYHSTYYQANKIMELMDRKRKIVNLKVAIEDAVSKLSPIDRRIIMLVFFDGVRSETIAELLNMSLRTFFRHKASSVKRIADIMCEIGYDQSFFESEYFGEKWFMAVYNEIVYKGCECEDGPDRSVVKQMFNEISRVNMAYNSYLS
;
A
#
# COMPACT_ATOMS: atom_id res chain seq x y z
N MET A 1 -7.71 -5.90 -20.52
CA MET A 1 -7.53 -6.76 -19.34
C MET A 1 -6.09 -6.67 -18.82
N GLU A 2 -5.06 -6.93 -19.65
CA GLU A 2 -3.64 -6.79 -19.26
C GLU A 2 -3.27 -5.40 -18.69
N GLU A 3 -3.83 -4.32 -19.23
CA GLU A 3 -3.45 -2.96 -18.81
C GLU A 3 -3.94 -2.61 -17.40
N LEU A 4 -5.15 -3.05 -17.03
CA LEU A 4 -5.72 -2.82 -15.70
C LEU A 4 -4.89 -3.50 -14.62
N MET A 5 -4.47 -4.74 -14.88
CA MET A 5 -3.64 -5.49 -13.93
C MET A 5 -2.30 -4.80 -13.67
N ARG A 6 -1.72 -4.14 -14.69
CA ARG A 6 -0.49 -3.37 -14.52
C ARG A 6 -0.68 -2.18 -13.59
N TYR A 7 -1.84 -1.50 -13.66
CA TYR A 7 -2.16 -0.43 -12.73
C TYR A 7 -2.30 -0.93 -11.30
N TRP A 8 -3.02 -2.04 -11.08
CA TRP A 8 -3.15 -2.68 -9.76
C TRP A 8 -1.78 -3.07 -9.18
N SER A 9 -0.97 -3.76 -9.97
CA SER A 9 0.36 -4.23 -9.56
C SER A 9 1.31 -3.09 -9.24
N LYS A 10 1.33 -2.05 -10.09
CA LYS A 10 2.17 -0.86 -9.85
C LYS A 10 1.71 -0.10 -8.61
N SER A 11 0.40 -0.04 -8.35
CA SER A 11 -0.15 0.56 -7.13
C SER A 11 0.29 -0.20 -5.90
N ALA A 12 0.19 -1.53 -5.92
CA ALA A 12 0.66 -2.40 -4.85
C ALA A 12 2.15 -2.18 -4.55
N LEU A 13 3.01 -2.18 -5.58
CA LEU A 13 4.45 -1.94 -5.43
C LEU A 13 4.75 -0.55 -4.85
N SER A 14 4.10 0.49 -5.36
CA SER A 14 4.21 1.87 -4.87
C SER A 14 3.87 2.03 -3.39
N LEU A 15 2.98 1.17 -2.89
CA LEU A 15 2.53 1.15 -1.50
C LEU A 15 3.46 0.36 -0.57
N TYR A 16 4.27 -0.56 -1.10
CA TYR A 16 5.01 -1.57 -0.33
C TYR A 16 5.77 -1.00 0.87
N ARG A 17 6.59 0.04 0.64
CA ARG A 17 7.41 0.66 1.69
C ARG A 17 6.61 1.25 2.86
N TYR A 18 5.32 1.49 2.67
CA TYR A 18 4.43 2.07 3.69
C TYR A 18 3.63 1.01 4.45
N LEU A 19 3.49 -0.22 3.92
CA LEU A 19 2.59 -1.24 4.46
C LEU A 19 2.90 -1.60 5.91
N ASN A 20 4.18 -1.70 6.29
CA ASN A 20 4.58 -1.97 7.68
C ASN A 20 4.11 -0.87 8.62
N THR A 21 4.42 0.39 8.29
CA THR A 21 4.01 1.55 9.09
C THR A 21 2.49 1.67 9.20
N MET A 22 1.76 1.32 8.13
CA MET A 22 0.31 1.27 8.13
C MET A 22 -0.21 0.21 9.11
N ALA A 23 0.32 -1.01 9.06
CA ALA A 23 -0.04 -2.09 9.98
C ALA A 23 0.27 -1.72 11.45
N ASP A 24 1.43 -1.14 11.72
CA ASP A 24 1.83 -0.69 13.07
C ASP A 24 0.94 0.45 13.58
N THR A 25 0.45 1.31 12.68
CA THR A 25 -0.50 2.36 13.04
C THR A 25 -1.84 1.77 13.43
N ILE A 26 -2.32 0.76 12.70
CA ILE A 26 -3.54 0.03 13.07
C ILE A 26 -3.38 -0.64 14.44
N ASP A 27 -2.25 -1.31 14.70
CA ASP A 27 -2.01 -1.94 16.00
C ASP A 27 -2.05 -0.93 17.16
N ARG A 28 -1.45 0.25 16.96
CA ARG A 28 -1.52 1.33 17.96
C ARG A 28 -2.95 1.83 18.16
N LEU A 29 -3.75 1.96 17.11
CA LEU A 29 -5.16 2.36 17.20
C LEU A 29 -5.99 1.31 17.96
N VAL A 30 -5.81 0.03 17.64
CA VAL A 30 -6.52 -1.06 18.34
C VAL A 30 -6.15 -1.09 19.82
N LEU A 31 -4.87 -0.93 20.16
CA LEU A 31 -4.42 -0.87 21.55
C LEU A 31 -4.97 0.35 22.30
N ASP A 32 -5.02 1.52 21.66
CA ASP A 32 -5.59 2.73 22.26
C ASP A 32 -7.10 2.59 22.52
N MET A 33 -7.83 2.06 21.54
CA MET A 33 -9.26 1.77 21.68
C MET A 33 -9.53 0.76 22.81
N GLY A 34 -8.71 -0.28 22.94
CA GLY A 34 -8.81 -1.25 24.02
C GLY A 34 -8.61 -0.62 25.41
N LYS A 35 -7.63 0.28 25.56
CA LYS A 35 -7.34 0.97 26.83
C LYS A 35 -8.42 1.98 27.23
N ASN A 36 -8.97 2.69 26.25
CA ASN A 36 -9.97 3.75 26.49
C ASN A 36 -11.41 3.22 26.63
N SER A 37 -11.61 1.90 26.51
CA SER A 37 -12.92 1.23 26.59
C SER A 37 -13.66 1.36 27.92
N ASN A 38 -12.96 1.66 29.02
CA ASN A 38 -13.52 1.74 30.36
C ASN A 38 -13.32 3.12 31.03
N SER A 39 -13.01 4.16 30.24
CA SER A 39 -12.82 5.51 30.78
C SER A 39 -14.17 6.16 31.07
N ALA A 40 -14.38 6.63 32.30
CA ALA A 40 -15.59 7.32 32.76
C ALA A 40 -15.87 8.65 32.02
N VAL A 41 -14.91 9.11 31.19
CA VAL A 41 -14.98 10.34 30.38
C VAL A 41 -15.38 10.04 28.93
N ALA A 42 -15.58 8.77 28.56
CA ALA A 42 -15.97 8.42 27.20
C ALA A 42 -17.33 9.07 26.85
N PRO A 43 -17.42 9.81 25.72
CA PRO A 43 -18.69 10.36 25.26
C PRO A 43 -19.77 9.29 25.23
N LYS A 44 -21.00 9.69 25.57
CA LYS A 44 -22.24 8.90 25.64
C LYS A 44 -22.56 8.04 24.39
N TYR A 45 -21.76 8.18 23.32
CA TYR A 45 -21.88 7.54 22.01
C TYR A 45 -20.86 6.41 21.74
N HIS A 46 -19.97 6.08 22.67
CA HIS A 46 -19.02 4.98 22.54
C HIS A 46 -19.43 3.76 23.35
N SER A 47 -20.48 3.06 22.89
CA SER A 47 -20.79 1.75 23.45
C SER A 47 -19.64 0.78 23.20
N THR A 48 -19.46 -0.19 24.09
CA THR A 48 -18.54 -1.32 23.89
C THR A 48 -18.77 -2.00 22.53
N TYR A 49 -20.03 -2.07 22.09
CA TYR A 49 -20.42 -2.58 20.78
C TYR A 49 -19.83 -1.77 19.62
N TYR A 50 -19.90 -0.44 19.68
CA TYR A 50 -19.29 0.44 18.67
C TYR A 50 -17.78 0.24 18.60
N GLN A 51 -17.11 0.21 19.75
CA GLN A 51 -15.66 0.02 19.81
C GLN A 51 -15.25 -1.35 19.27
N ALA A 52 -15.97 -2.42 19.63
CA ALA A 52 -15.74 -3.76 19.12
C ALA A 52 -15.87 -3.82 17.58
N ASN A 53 -16.94 -3.22 17.01
CA ASN A 53 -17.10 -3.13 15.55
C ASN A 53 -15.96 -2.39 14.87
N LYS A 54 -15.45 -1.32 15.49
CA LYS A 54 -14.33 -0.56 14.95
C LYS A 54 -13.01 -1.31 15.03
N ILE A 55 -12.77 -2.05 16.10
CA ILE A 55 -11.62 -2.95 16.20
C ILE A 55 -11.72 -4.03 15.10
N MET A 56 -12.89 -4.60 14.86
CA MET A 56 -13.08 -5.57 13.77
C MET A 56 -12.76 -4.96 12.39
N GLU A 57 -13.23 -3.75 12.10
CA GLU A 57 -12.91 -3.02 10.86
C GLU A 57 -11.39 -2.79 10.70
N LEU A 58 -10.73 -2.37 11.77
CA LEU A 58 -9.28 -2.15 11.80
C LEU A 58 -8.50 -3.46 11.59
N MET A 59 -8.93 -4.55 12.22
CA MET A 59 -8.31 -5.87 12.07
C MET A 59 -8.46 -6.42 10.66
N ASP A 60 -9.62 -6.25 10.01
CA ASP A 60 -9.78 -6.64 8.60
C ASP A 60 -8.89 -5.81 7.67
N ARG A 61 -8.79 -4.48 7.88
CA ARG A 61 -7.84 -3.66 7.13
C ARG A 61 -6.39 -4.11 7.32
N LYS A 62 -6.00 -4.49 8.54
CA LYS A 62 -4.67 -5.03 8.81
C LYS A 62 -4.43 -6.33 8.03
N ARG A 63 -5.41 -7.26 8.04
CA ARG A 63 -5.37 -8.48 7.23
C ARG A 63 -5.09 -8.15 5.76
N LYS A 64 -5.82 -7.20 5.18
CA LYS A 64 -5.63 -6.77 3.78
C LYS A 64 -4.22 -6.23 3.53
N ILE A 65 -3.69 -5.38 4.41
CA ILE A 65 -2.33 -4.84 4.30
C ILE A 65 -1.28 -5.96 4.34
N VAL A 66 -1.42 -6.91 5.25
CA VAL A 66 -0.49 -8.05 5.36
C VAL A 66 -0.58 -8.94 4.12
N ASN A 67 -1.80 -9.25 3.65
CA ASN A 67 -2.01 -10.05 2.44
C ASN A 67 -1.42 -9.37 1.21
N LEU A 68 -1.58 -8.05 1.07
CA LEU A 68 -0.98 -7.27 -0.02
C LEU A 68 0.55 -7.38 0.00
N LYS A 69 1.15 -7.28 1.19
CA LYS A 69 2.60 -7.39 1.35
C LYS A 69 3.11 -8.76 0.90
N VAL A 70 2.46 -9.83 1.35
CA VAL A 70 2.79 -11.22 0.96
C VAL A 70 2.65 -11.39 -0.55
N ALA A 71 1.56 -10.91 -1.14
CA ALA A 71 1.33 -10.99 -2.59
C ALA A 71 2.45 -10.30 -3.40
N ILE A 72 2.93 -9.15 -2.94
CA ILE A 72 4.04 -8.43 -3.56
C ILE A 72 5.35 -9.23 -3.42
N GLU A 73 5.65 -9.72 -2.21
CA GLU A 73 6.88 -10.48 -1.94
C GLU A 73 6.95 -11.78 -2.75
N ASP A 74 5.84 -12.52 -2.82
CA ASP A 74 5.72 -13.73 -3.62
C ASP A 74 5.95 -13.45 -5.11
N ALA A 75 5.37 -12.37 -5.64
CA ALA A 75 5.58 -11.99 -7.04
C ALA A 75 7.03 -11.54 -7.33
N VAL A 76 7.61 -10.72 -6.46
CA VAL A 76 8.99 -10.24 -6.58
C VAL A 76 10.00 -11.38 -6.44
N SER A 77 9.72 -12.38 -5.61
CA SER A 77 10.60 -13.54 -5.42
C SER A 77 10.83 -14.35 -6.71
N LYS A 78 9.85 -14.33 -7.63
CA LYS A 78 9.85 -15.06 -8.91
C LYS A 78 10.50 -14.31 -10.07
N LEU A 79 10.92 -13.06 -9.87
CA LEU A 79 11.67 -12.31 -10.87
C LEU A 79 13.10 -12.84 -11.05
N SER A 80 13.71 -12.49 -12.19
CA SER A 80 15.14 -12.70 -12.39
C SER A 80 15.95 -11.94 -11.33
N PRO A 81 17.16 -12.41 -10.95
CA PRO A 81 17.94 -11.76 -9.89
C PRO A 81 18.18 -10.26 -10.11
N ILE A 82 18.41 -9.85 -11.37
CA ILE A 82 18.66 -8.44 -11.71
C ILE A 82 17.38 -7.60 -11.61
N ASP A 83 16.28 -8.10 -12.15
CA ASP A 83 14.98 -7.42 -12.14
C ASP A 83 14.44 -7.30 -10.71
N ARG A 84 14.57 -8.37 -9.92
CA ARG A 84 14.25 -8.38 -8.50
C ARG A 84 15.04 -7.31 -7.75
N ARG A 85 16.35 -7.21 -7.99
CA ARG A 85 17.20 -6.22 -7.33
C ARG A 85 16.77 -4.80 -7.68
N ILE A 86 16.46 -4.54 -8.94
CA ILE A 86 15.94 -3.24 -9.40
C ILE A 86 14.63 -2.90 -8.69
N ILE A 87 13.66 -3.82 -8.66
CA ILE A 87 12.35 -3.58 -8.03
C ILE A 87 12.49 -3.30 -6.53
N MET A 88 13.30 -4.08 -5.81
CA MET A 88 13.54 -3.85 -4.39
C MET A 88 14.13 -2.46 -4.14
N LEU A 89 15.18 -2.08 -4.87
CA LEU A 89 15.82 -0.77 -4.69
C LEU A 89 14.86 0.39 -4.99
N VAL A 90 14.02 0.26 -6.01
CA VAL A 90 13.07 1.31 -6.41
C VAL A 90 11.90 1.40 -5.42
N PHE A 91 11.22 0.30 -5.14
CA PHE A 91 9.93 0.31 -4.47
C PHE A 91 10.01 0.03 -2.97
N PHE A 92 11.00 -0.74 -2.52
CA PHE A 92 11.13 -1.12 -1.12
C PHE A 92 12.02 -0.10 -0.42
N ASP A 93 13.18 0.18 -1.02
CA ASP A 93 14.19 1.08 -0.44
C ASP A 93 14.00 2.55 -0.87
N GLY A 94 13.29 2.80 -1.99
CA GLY A 94 13.05 4.17 -2.48
C GLY A 94 14.30 4.88 -3.01
N VAL A 95 15.28 4.13 -3.52
CA VAL A 95 16.55 4.66 -4.04
C VAL A 95 16.32 5.34 -5.40
N ARG A 96 17.06 6.43 -5.65
CA ARG A 96 16.99 7.18 -6.92
C ARG A 96 17.53 6.37 -8.09
N SER A 97 16.91 6.54 -9.25
CA SER A 97 17.22 5.82 -10.50
C SER A 97 18.70 5.90 -10.89
N GLU A 98 19.32 7.08 -10.78
CA GLU A 98 20.72 7.30 -11.14
C GLU A 98 21.66 6.49 -10.24
N THR A 99 21.40 6.52 -8.94
CA THR A 99 22.18 5.77 -7.95
C THR A 99 22.04 4.27 -8.16
N ILE A 100 20.86 3.78 -8.55
CA ILE A 100 20.67 2.35 -8.86
C ILE A 100 21.44 1.96 -10.13
N ALA A 101 21.37 2.78 -11.18
CA ALA A 101 22.08 2.53 -12.43
C ALA A 101 23.60 2.45 -12.21
N GLU A 102 24.15 3.36 -11.41
CA GLU A 102 25.55 3.34 -10.96
C GLU A 102 25.86 2.08 -10.13
N LEU A 103 25.04 1.75 -9.13
CA LEU A 103 25.23 0.59 -8.26
C LEU A 103 25.24 -0.74 -9.03
N LEU A 104 24.42 -0.84 -10.07
CA LEU A 104 24.31 -2.04 -10.91
C LEU A 104 25.21 -2.00 -12.14
N ASN A 105 26.09 -0.99 -12.27
CA ASN A 105 27.00 -0.79 -13.38
C ASN A 105 26.32 -0.90 -14.75
N MET A 106 25.21 -0.18 -14.92
CA MET A 106 24.44 -0.15 -16.17
C MET A 106 24.06 1.27 -16.56
N SER A 107 23.79 1.48 -17.86
CA SER A 107 23.28 2.78 -18.31
C SER A 107 21.88 3.05 -17.75
N LEU A 108 21.54 4.32 -17.55
CA LEU A 108 20.23 4.74 -17.09
C LEU A 108 19.10 4.25 -18.02
N ARG A 109 19.34 4.26 -19.33
CA ARG A 109 18.41 3.69 -20.34
C ARG A 109 18.17 2.20 -20.12
N THR A 110 19.24 1.44 -19.85
CA THR A 110 19.16 0.00 -19.58
C THR A 110 18.37 -0.25 -18.30
N PHE A 111 18.65 0.51 -17.24
CA PHE A 111 17.91 0.47 -15.98
C PHE A 111 16.41 0.70 -16.19
N PHE A 112 16.02 1.77 -16.90
CA PHE A 112 14.60 2.06 -17.13
C PHE A 112 13.89 0.98 -17.93
N ARG A 113 14.56 0.40 -18.93
CA ARG A 113 14.03 -0.74 -19.68
C ARG A 113 13.79 -1.96 -18.78
N HIS A 114 14.76 -2.29 -17.92
CA HIS A 114 14.60 -3.37 -16.94
C HIS A 114 13.47 -3.07 -15.96
N LYS A 115 13.41 -1.87 -15.39
CA LYS A 115 12.33 -1.44 -14.49
C LYS A 115 10.95 -1.60 -15.14
N ALA A 116 10.76 -1.08 -16.35
CA ALA A 116 9.48 -1.17 -17.07
C ALA A 116 9.09 -2.62 -17.39
N SER A 117 10.06 -3.44 -17.84
CA SER A 117 9.85 -4.86 -18.10
C SER A 117 9.54 -5.64 -16.83
N SER A 118 10.19 -5.31 -15.72
CA SER A 118 9.98 -5.95 -14.42
C SER A 118 8.59 -5.66 -13.86
N VAL A 119 8.13 -4.40 -13.95
CA VAL A 119 6.76 -4.03 -13.55
C VAL A 119 5.72 -4.75 -14.40
N LYS A 120 5.96 -4.91 -15.71
CA LYS A 120 5.10 -5.76 -16.56
C LYS A 120 5.06 -7.18 -16.03
N ARG A 121 6.23 -7.77 -15.83
CA ARG A 121 6.36 -9.17 -15.47
C ARG A 121 5.76 -9.46 -14.10
N ILE A 122 5.84 -8.53 -13.16
CA ILE A 122 5.16 -8.66 -11.86
C ILE A 122 3.65 -8.77 -12.04
N ALA A 123 3.04 -7.96 -12.91
CA ALA A 123 1.61 -8.06 -13.18
C ALA A 123 1.21 -9.44 -13.73
N ASP A 124 2.02 -9.97 -14.65
CA ASP A 124 1.82 -11.31 -15.19
C ASP A 124 1.97 -12.38 -14.09
N ILE A 125 3.02 -12.28 -13.28
CA ILE A 125 3.28 -13.21 -12.17
C ILE A 125 2.16 -13.15 -11.12
N MET A 126 1.66 -11.96 -10.78
CA MET A 126 0.55 -11.79 -9.84
C MET A 126 -0.70 -12.54 -10.32
N CYS A 127 -1.04 -12.45 -11.60
CA CYS A 127 -2.09 -13.28 -12.19
C CYS A 127 -1.76 -14.78 -12.12
N GLU A 128 -0.53 -15.19 -12.46
CA GLU A 128 -0.09 -16.60 -12.41
C GLU A 128 -0.22 -17.22 -11.02
N ILE A 129 -0.11 -16.42 -9.95
CA ILE A 129 -0.23 -16.86 -8.56
C ILE A 129 -1.61 -16.61 -7.93
N GLY A 130 -2.59 -16.17 -8.73
CA GLY A 130 -3.98 -16.02 -8.30
C GLY A 130 -4.35 -14.65 -7.71
N TYR A 131 -3.46 -13.65 -7.79
CA TYR A 131 -3.76 -12.25 -7.46
C TYR A 131 -4.10 -11.50 -8.74
N ASP A 132 -5.24 -11.82 -9.35
CA ASP A 132 -5.71 -11.16 -10.57
C ASP A 132 -6.51 -9.88 -10.29
N GLN A 133 -7.07 -9.28 -11.33
CA GLN A 133 -7.90 -8.08 -11.21
C GLN A 133 -9.09 -8.29 -10.26
N SER A 134 -9.74 -9.45 -10.30
CA SER A 134 -10.90 -9.73 -9.45
C SER A 134 -10.52 -9.82 -7.98
N PHE A 135 -9.35 -10.39 -7.67
CA PHE A 135 -8.78 -10.32 -6.32
C PHE A 135 -8.63 -8.86 -5.86
N PHE A 136 -8.00 -8.01 -6.67
CA PHE A 136 -7.78 -6.61 -6.29
C PHE A 136 -9.07 -5.82 -6.13
N GLU A 137 -10.04 -6.00 -7.01
CA GLU A 137 -11.35 -5.35 -6.93
C GLU A 137 -12.11 -5.78 -5.68
N SER A 138 -12.12 -7.07 -5.36
CA SER A 138 -12.85 -7.58 -4.19
C SER A 138 -12.24 -7.10 -2.86
N GLU A 139 -10.92 -7.05 -2.75
CA GLU A 139 -10.24 -6.74 -1.49
C GLU A 139 -10.01 -5.23 -1.29
N TYR A 140 -9.67 -4.49 -2.35
CA TYR A 140 -9.14 -3.11 -2.23
C TYR A 140 -10.00 -2.02 -2.88
N PHE A 141 -11.05 -2.33 -3.65
CA PHE A 141 -11.87 -1.29 -4.27
C PHE A 141 -12.55 -0.37 -3.23
N GLY A 142 -12.92 -0.92 -2.06
CA GLY A 142 -13.46 -0.16 -0.93
C GLY A 142 -12.41 0.58 -0.10
N GLU A 143 -11.12 0.32 -0.32
CA GLU A 143 -10.01 0.87 0.44
C GLU A 143 -9.53 2.19 -0.20
N LYS A 144 -10.02 3.31 0.32
CA LYS A 144 -9.70 4.65 -0.19
C LYS A 144 -8.19 4.94 -0.27
N TRP A 145 -7.41 4.45 0.69
CA TRP A 145 -5.96 4.63 0.73
C TRP A 145 -5.26 3.94 -0.44
N PHE A 146 -5.78 2.78 -0.87
CA PHE A 146 -5.27 2.07 -2.04
C PHE A 146 -5.74 2.76 -3.31
N MET A 147 -7.04 3.07 -3.39
CA MET A 147 -7.64 3.68 -4.57
C MET A 147 -7.09 5.06 -4.90
N ALA A 148 -6.65 5.83 -3.91
CA ALA A 148 -5.97 7.10 -4.13
C ALA A 148 -4.69 6.92 -4.97
N VAL A 149 -3.87 5.92 -4.64
CA VAL A 149 -2.64 5.59 -5.41
C VAL A 149 -2.98 4.99 -6.76
N TYR A 150 -3.98 4.11 -6.83
CA TYR A 150 -4.43 3.53 -8.09
C TYR A 150 -4.88 4.60 -9.09
N ASN A 151 -5.74 5.51 -8.65
CA ASN A 151 -6.26 6.57 -9.51
C ASN A 151 -5.15 7.53 -9.97
N GLU A 152 -4.19 7.84 -9.09
CA GLU A 152 -3.01 8.64 -9.45
C GLU A 152 -2.19 7.96 -10.55
N ILE A 153 -1.93 6.66 -10.42
CA ILE A 153 -1.17 5.90 -11.40
C ILE A 153 -1.92 5.76 -12.73
N VAL A 154 -3.24 5.53 -12.68
CA VAL A 154 -4.07 5.51 -13.90
C VAL A 154 -4.04 6.86 -14.60
N TYR A 155 -4.16 7.96 -13.85
CA TYR A 155 -4.11 9.32 -14.41
C TYR A 155 -2.75 9.66 -15.04
N LYS A 156 -1.66 9.31 -14.36
CA LYS A 156 -0.28 9.56 -14.85
C LYS A 156 0.16 8.58 -15.94
N GLY A 157 -0.55 7.47 -16.12
CA GLY A 157 -0.15 6.37 -16.99
C GLY A 157 0.93 5.47 -16.36
N CYS A 158 1.01 4.23 -16.83
CA CYS A 158 1.88 3.21 -16.23
C CYS A 158 3.39 3.50 -16.40
N GLU A 159 3.75 4.49 -17.21
CA GLU A 159 5.13 4.88 -17.52
C GLU A 159 5.74 5.86 -16.51
N CYS A 160 4.93 6.47 -15.63
CA CYS A 160 5.45 7.47 -14.69
C CYS A 160 6.47 6.86 -13.71
N GLU A 161 7.65 7.47 -13.63
CA GLU A 161 8.80 6.88 -12.94
C GLU A 161 8.77 7.07 -11.42
N ASP A 162 8.05 8.09 -10.97
CA ASP A 162 7.96 8.51 -9.59
C ASP A 162 6.98 7.65 -8.80
N GLY A 163 7.33 7.41 -7.52
CA GLY A 163 6.39 6.85 -6.54
C GLY A 163 5.19 7.79 -6.30
N PRO A 164 4.24 7.36 -5.46
CA PRO A 164 3.04 8.15 -5.18
C PRO A 164 3.45 9.50 -4.58
N ASP A 165 2.75 10.57 -4.99
CA ASP A 165 3.03 11.92 -4.52
C ASP A 165 2.93 11.99 -2.99
N ARG A 166 3.74 12.84 -2.36
CA ARG A 166 3.77 13.08 -0.93
C ARG A 166 2.38 13.48 -0.40
N SER A 167 1.58 14.18 -1.21
CA SER A 167 0.20 14.52 -0.91
C SER A 167 -0.69 13.28 -0.74
N VAL A 168 -0.54 12.29 -1.64
CA VAL A 168 -1.27 11.01 -1.62
C VAL A 168 -0.81 10.15 -0.45
N VAL A 169 0.50 10.07 -0.20
CA VAL A 169 1.04 9.38 0.98
C VAL A 169 0.48 9.98 2.28
N LYS A 170 0.41 11.32 2.37
CA LYS A 170 -0.19 11.99 3.52
C LYS A 170 -1.69 11.68 3.64
N GLN A 171 -2.42 11.64 2.52
CA GLN A 171 -3.83 11.25 2.51
C GLN A 171 -4.03 9.82 3.00
N MET A 172 -3.20 8.87 2.56
CA MET A 172 -3.25 7.48 3.01
C MET A 172 -3.12 7.37 4.54
N PHE A 173 -2.07 7.98 5.11
CA PHE A 173 -1.86 7.96 6.56
C PHE A 173 -2.99 8.67 7.30
N ASN A 174 -3.51 9.77 6.76
CA ASN A 174 -4.67 10.45 7.34
C ASN A 174 -5.93 9.59 7.29
N GLU A 175 -6.15 8.77 6.26
CA GLU A 175 -7.32 7.90 6.17
C GLU A 175 -7.25 6.73 7.15
N ILE A 176 -6.08 6.14 7.35
CA ILE A 176 -5.86 5.13 8.38
C ILE A 176 -6.01 5.76 9.77
N SER A 177 -5.50 6.97 9.95
CA SER A 177 -5.54 7.71 11.21
C SER A 177 -6.89 8.41 11.47
N ARG A 178 -7.80 8.48 10.49
CA ARG A 178 -9.11 9.16 10.60
C ARG A 178 -10.07 8.47 11.55
N VAL A 179 -9.63 7.40 12.22
CA VAL A 179 -10.28 6.87 13.42
C VAL A 179 -10.11 7.81 14.63
N ASN A 180 -9.16 8.76 14.63
CA ASN A 180 -8.92 9.71 15.74
C ASN A 180 -9.48 11.13 15.55
N MET A 181 -9.94 11.54 14.36
CA MET A 181 -10.39 12.92 14.11
C MET A 181 -11.87 13.21 14.41
N ALA A 182 -12.60 12.26 15.00
CA ALA A 182 -13.84 12.59 15.71
C ALA A 182 -13.57 13.08 17.15
N TYR A 183 -12.30 13.18 17.58
CA TYR A 183 -11.95 13.54 18.96
C TYR A 183 -11.71 15.05 19.16
N ASN A 184 -11.21 15.76 18.14
CA ASN A 184 -10.81 17.17 18.29
C ASN A 184 -11.89 18.19 17.86
N SER A 185 -12.97 17.77 17.21
CA SER A 185 -14.06 18.67 16.79
C SER A 185 -15.16 18.85 17.84
N TYR A 186 -15.07 18.17 18.99
CA TYR A 186 -16.02 18.27 20.10
C TYR A 186 -15.41 18.89 21.36
N LEU A 187 -14.20 19.45 21.24
CA LEU A 187 -13.48 20.15 22.32
C LEU A 187 -13.26 21.65 22.02
N SER A 188 -14.00 22.21 21.05
CA SER A 188 -14.08 23.66 20.80
C SER A 188 -15.47 24.17 21.10
#